data_AF-A0A6P2CJ51-F1
#
_entry.id   AF-A0A6P2CJ51-F1
#
_cell.length_a   1.000
_cell.length_b   1.000
_cell.length_c   1.000
_cell.angle_alpha   90.00
_cell.angle_beta   90.00
_cell.angle_gamma   90.00
#
_symmetry.space_group_name_H-M   'P 1'
#
loop_
_entity.id
_entity.type
_entity.pdbx_description
1 polymer ?
#
loop_
_entity_poly.entity_id
_entity_poly.type
_entity_poly.pdbx_seq_one_letter_code
_entity_poly.pdbx_strand_id
1 'polypeptide(L)'
;MAHEQDGSIALPFAIVRKGFDRDEVRNYFERFDAELRVTAADRDAAAAQARDLARQLEEARSEIDDLRKDVDRLSVPPTTAEGMSDRISRMLRLASDEASEVRAKADADAAEMVSVAEQEAARLRGRHESLVAELEDRRNALAIEHEQTMARARTEAARIVEAAQAERDRLAAEAETKRARIQEDFDITMSERRQKTIAAVNELESSSKAEAKRRLADATHEAERRLQSATDQAERKIAHARELAEELRVLRGRILAQLLGVRGQLDSVPAMLQAVNRESELLDAAPERRSDGGRNENAKTEALPAASDTVEAEIEDVEYAETEDDTPAEANRRESEPSRR
;
A
#
# COMPACT_ATOMS: atom_id res chain seq x y z
N MET A 1 -115.34 8.40 80.27
CA MET A 1 -114.60 9.48 79.59
C MET A 1 -115.10 9.47 78.15
N ALA A 2 -116.20 10.14 77.80
CA ALA A 2 -116.68 11.44 78.26
C ALA A 2 -115.72 12.57 77.86
N HIS A 3 -115.65 12.81 76.55
CA HIS A 3 -115.39 14.12 75.99
C HIS A 3 -116.66 14.55 75.25
N GLU A 4 -117.55 15.23 75.97
CA GLU A 4 -118.52 16.12 75.37
C GLU A 4 -117.72 17.28 74.78
N GLN A 5 -117.29 17.15 73.53
CA GLN A 5 -116.86 18.30 72.77
C GLN A 5 -118.12 19.07 72.41
N ASP A 6 -118.38 20.15 73.15
CA ASP A 6 -119.32 21.22 72.80
C ASP A 6 -118.78 22.00 71.57
N GLY A 7 -118.55 21.25 70.51
CA GLY A 7 -118.19 21.73 69.19
C GLY A 7 -119.44 22.32 68.57
N SER A 8 -119.75 23.56 68.96
CA SER A 8 -120.55 24.44 68.12
C SER A 8 -119.87 24.49 66.74
N ILE A 9 -120.40 23.70 65.80
CA ILE A 9 -119.84 23.55 64.47
C ILE A 9 -119.92 24.93 63.82
N ALA A 10 -118.78 25.63 63.77
CA ALA A 10 -118.63 26.90 63.11
C ALA A 10 -118.75 26.68 61.60
N LEU A 11 -120.00 26.58 61.15
CA LEU A 11 -120.35 26.43 59.75
C LEU A 11 -119.66 27.55 58.95
N PRO A 12 -119.01 27.23 57.82
CA PRO A 12 -118.13 28.18 57.11
C PRO A 12 -118.94 29.17 56.26
N PHE A 13 -119.90 29.86 56.89
CA PHE A 13 -120.88 30.73 56.25
C PHE A 13 -120.88 32.11 56.91
N ALA A 14 -120.78 33.16 56.11
CA ALA A 14 -121.00 34.54 56.50
C ALA A 14 -122.46 34.76 56.92
N ILE A 15 -122.68 35.74 57.81
CA ILE A 15 -124.01 36.10 58.31
C ILE A 15 -124.42 37.46 57.75
N VAL A 16 -125.41 37.46 56.84
CA VAL A 16 -125.85 38.65 56.11
C VAL A 16 -127.23 39.10 56.59
N ARG A 17 -127.24 40.19 57.36
CA ARG A 17 -128.40 41.01 57.81
C ARG A 17 -129.53 40.33 58.61
N LYS A 18 -129.75 39.01 58.49
CA LYS A 18 -130.62 38.18 59.37
C LYS A 18 -130.51 36.65 59.20
N GLY A 19 -129.46 36.13 58.53
CA GLY A 19 -129.21 34.68 58.42
C GLY A 19 -127.87 34.38 57.75
N PHE A 20 -127.53 33.09 57.60
CA PHE A 20 -126.38 32.65 56.82
C PHE A 20 -126.54 32.98 55.32
N ASP A 21 -125.44 33.18 54.62
CA ASP A 21 -125.43 33.34 53.17
C ASP A 21 -125.93 32.06 52.47
N ARG A 22 -126.93 32.22 51.60
CA ARG A 22 -127.61 31.09 50.94
C ARG A 22 -126.78 30.47 49.82
N ASP A 23 -125.88 31.23 49.23
CA ASP A 23 -125.03 30.76 48.14
C ASP A 23 -123.82 30.02 48.72
N GLU A 24 -123.23 30.50 49.83
CA GLU A 24 -122.20 29.75 50.56
C GLU A 24 -122.72 28.44 51.14
N VAL A 25 -123.92 28.44 51.76
CA VAL A 25 -124.58 27.22 52.25
C VAL A 25 -124.80 26.22 51.11
N ARG A 26 -125.29 26.68 49.95
CA ARG A 26 -125.52 25.81 48.79
C ARG A 26 -124.20 25.23 48.26
N ASN A 27 -123.18 26.07 48.05
CA ASN A 27 -121.87 25.65 47.57
C ASN A 27 -121.21 24.62 48.49
N TYR A 28 -121.40 24.74 49.81
CA TYR A 28 -120.92 23.75 50.78
C TYR A 28 -121.66 22.43 50.70
N PHE A 29 -123.00 22.44 50.59
CA PHE A 29 -123.75 21.20 50.40
C PHE A 29 -123.43 20.54 49.06
N GLU A 30 -123.34 21.29 47.96
CA GLU A 30 -122.92 20.76 46.65
C GLU A 30 -121.51 20.14 46.70
N ARG A 31 -120.58 20.77 47.43
CA ARG A 31 -119.24 20.22 47.68
C ARG A 31 -119.29 18.95 48.54
N PHE A 32 -120.04 18.94 49.63
CA PHE A 32 -120.15 17.78 50.53
C PHE A 32 -120.80 16.58 49.82
N ASP A 33 -121.82 16.83 49.00
CA ASP A 33 -122.45 15.85 48.10
C ASP A 33 -121.46 15.31 47.05
N ALA A 34 -120.51 16.13 46.58
CA ALA A 34 -119.43 15.67 45.69
C ALA A 34 -118.40 14.81 46.45
N GLU A 35 -117.93 15.25 47.62
CA GLU A 35 -117.00 14.51 48.48
C GLU A 35 -117.59 13.15 48.93
N LEU A 36 -118.89 13.10 49.21
CA LEU A 36 -119.60 11.87 49.56
C LEU A 36 -119.80 10.94 48.34
N ARG A 37 -120.05 11.48 47.14
CA ARG A 37 -120.05 10.68 45.89
C ARG A 37 -118.67 10.10 45.58
N VAL A 38 -117.59 10.87 45.75
CA VAL A 38 -116.20 10.38 45.60
C VAL A 38 -115.93 9.26 46.60
N THR A 39 -116.21 9.49 47.89
CA THR A 39 -116.01 8.48 48.95
C THR A 39 -116.82 7.20 48.70
N ALA A 40 -118.04 7.31 48.16
CA ALA A 40 -118.84 6.15 47.77
C ALA A 40 -118.25 5.40 46.57
N ALA A 41 -117.75 6.11 45.55
CA ALA A 41 -117.08 5.51 44.40
C ALA A 41 -115.77 4.81 44.82
N ASP A 42 -114.96 5.43 45.69
CA ASP A 42 -113.73 4.85 46.23
C ASP A 42 -114.01 3.59 47.06
N ARG A 43 -115.06 3.61 47.91
CA ARG A 43 -115.55 2.43 48.64
C ARG A 43 -115.94 1.31 47.67
N ASP A 44 -116.68 1.62 46.62
CA ASP A 44 -117.21 0.62 45.70
C ASP A 44 -116.13 0.06 44.75
N ALA A 45 -115.12 0.88 44.41
CA ALA A 45 -113.90 0.45 43.74
C ALA A 45 -113.05 -0.46 44.65
N ALA A 46 -112.83 -0.09 45.91
CA ALA A 46 -112.13 -0.94 46.88
C ALA A 46 -112.88 -2.26 47.14
N ALA A 47 -114.22 -2.22 47.19
CA ALA A 47 -115.05 -3.42 47.29
C ALA A 47 -115.02 -4.28 46.03
N ALA A 48 -114.83 -3.71 44.83
CA ALA A 48 -114.59 -4.47 43.60
C ALA A 48 -113.22 -5.17 43.66
N GLN A 49 -112.15 -4.41 43.94
CA GLN A 49 -110.79 -4.96 44.09
C GLN A 49 -110.71 -6.07 45.14
N ALA A 50 -111.40 -5.94 46.28
CA ALA A 50 -111.46 -6.99 47.30
C ALA A 50 -112.15 -8.28 46.80
N ARG A 51 -113.16 -8.18 45.93
CA ARG A 51 -113.81 -9.36 45.30
C ARG A 51 -112.92 -10.00 44.25
N ASP A 52 -112.21 -9.21 43.44
CA ASP A 52 -111.28 -9.73 42.43
C ASP A 52 -110.07 -10.43 43.07
N LEU A 53 -109.51 -9.86 44.14
CA LEU A 53 -108.45 -10.51 44.92
C LEU A 53 -108.94 -11.79 45.60
N ALA A 54 -110.17 -11.81 46.14
CA ALA A 54 -110.76 -13.03 46.68
C ALA A 54 -110.95 -14.11 45.60
N ARG A 55 -111.33 -13.73 44.37
CA ARG A 55 -111.46 -14.64 43.23
C ARG A 55 -110.10 -15.23 42.82
N GLN A 56 -109.06 -14.40 42.68
CA GLN A 56 -107.70 -14.84 42.37
C GLN A 56 -107.12 -15.77 43.45
N LEU A 57 -107.41 -15.48 44.72
CA LEU A 57 -106.94 -16.29 45.84
C LEU A 57 -107.61 -17.68 45.86
N GLU A 58 -108.89 -17.78 45.52
CA GLU A 58 -109.59 -19.06 45.39
C GLU A 58 -109.17 -19.84 44.14
N GLU A 59 -108.90 -19.16 43.03
CA GLU A 59 -108.34 -19.73 41.80
C GLU A 59 -106.97 -20.37 42.08
N ALA A 60 -106.06 -19.64 42.75
CA ALA A 60 -104.76 -20.16 43.17
C ALA A 60 -104.85 -21.27 44.24
N ARG A 61 -105.88 -21.26 45.11
CA ARG A 61 -106.13 -22.38 46.04
C ARG A 61 -106.52 -23.65 45.30
N SER A 62 -107.41 -23.57 44.32
CA SER A 62 -107.79 -24.74 43.52
C SER A 62 -106.58 -25.33 42.80
N GLU A 63 -105.76 -24.48 42.17
CA GLU A 63 -104.52 -24.90 41.52
C GLU A 63 -103.55 -25.58 42.50
N ILE A 64 -103.33 -25.00 43.69
CA ILE A 64 -102.50 -25.60 44.74
C ILE A 64 -103.05 -26.96 45.20
N ASP A 65 -104.36 -27.10 45.38
CA ASP A 65 -104.97 -28.36 45.83
C ASP A 65 -105.02 -29.42 44.72
N ASP A 66 -105.13 -29.04 43.45
CA ASP A 66 -104.98 -29.96 42.31
C ASP A 66 -103.52 -30.41 42.13
N LEU A 67 -102.56 -29.49 42.24
CA LEU A 67 -101.12 -29.83 42.28
C LEU A 67 -100.77 -30.75 43.45
N ARG A 68 -101.38 -30.57 44.63
CA ARG A 68 -101.24 -31.48 45.78
C ARG A 68 -101.75 -32.89 45.47
N LYS A 69 -102.95 -33.02 44.90
CA LYS A 69 -103.51 -34.34 44.50
C LYS A 69 -102.59 -35.06 43.51
N ASP A 70 -102.01 -34.33 42.56
CA ASP A 70 -101.08 -34.89 41.58
C ASP A 70 -99.73 -35.29 42.24
N VAL A 71 -99.20 -34.49 43.17
CA VAL A 71 -98.00 -34.84 43.96
C VAL A 71 -98.24 -36.06 44.85
N ASP A 72 -99.37 -36.13 45.56
CA ASP A 72 -99.74 -37.29 46.39
C ASP A 72 -99.83 -38.56 45.52
N ARG A 73 -100.49 -38.48 44.36
CA ARG A 73 -100.60 -39.56 43.37
C ARG A 73 -99.24 -40.01 42.80
N LEU A 74 -98.25 -39.13 42.74
CA LEU A 74 -96.88 -39.43 42.27
C LEU A 74 -95.95 -39.92 43.41
N SER A 75 -96.27 -39.59 44.67
CA SER A 75 -95.49 -39.96 45.85
C SER A 75 -95.66 -41.43 46.25
N VAL A 76 -96.87 -41.98 46.07
CA VAL A 76 -97.19 -43.38 46.35
C VAL A 76 -96.57 -44.29 45.27
N PRO A 77 -95.98 -45.44 45.62
CA PRO A 77 -95.48 -46.40 44.63
C PRO A 77 -96.60 -46.81 43.65
N PRO A 78 -96.39 -46.73 42.32
CA PRO A 78 -97.47 -46.88 41.35
C PRO A 78 -97.95 -48.33 41.28
N THR A 79 -99.14 -48.57 41.82
CA THR A 79 -99.82 -49.89 41.81
C THR A 79 -100.62 -50.15 40.53
N THR A 80 -100.68 -49.20 39.60
CA THR A 80 -101.40 -49.30 38.33
C THR A 80 -100.48 -49.08 37.12
N ALA A 81 -100.76 -49.77 36.01
CA ALA A 81 -99.98 -49.67 34.77
C ALA A 81 -100.01 -48.25 34.16
N GLU A 82 -101.13 -47.54 34.33
CA GLU A 82 -101.33 -46.17 33.86
C GLU A 82 -100.40 -45.19 34.61
N GLY A 83 -100.31 -45.30 35.94
CA GLY A 83 -99.38 -44.49 36.74
C GLY A 83 -97.90 -44.78 36.47
N MET A 84 -97.56 -46.01 36.07
CA MET A 84 -96.21 -46.32 35.57
C MET A 84 -95.95 -45.66 34.21
N SER A 85 -96.93 -45.65 33.32
CA SER A 85 -96.83 -45.05 31.99
C SER A 85 -96.68 -43.52 32.06
N ASP A 86 -97.45 -42.85 32.92
CA ASP A 86 -97.33 -41.41 33.19
C ASP A 86 -95.99 -41.03 33.82
N ARG A 87 -95.41 -41.89 34.67
CA ARG A 87 -94.08 -41.64 35.24
C ARG A 87 -92.98 -41.83 34.20
N ILE A 88 -93.11 -42.83 33.31
CA ILE A 88 -92.18 -43.06 32.21
C ILE A 88 -92.24 -41.91 31.19
N SER A 89 -93.43 -41.41 30.84
CA SER A 89 -93.56 -40.29 29.88
C SER A 89 -92.97 -38.99 30.44
N ARG A 90 -93.20 -38.68 31.72
CA ARG A 90 -92.56 -37.53 32.40
C ARG A 90 -91.03 -37.71 32.52
N MET A 91 -90.54 -38.92 32.78
CA MET A 91 -89.10 -39.22 32.86
C MET A 91 -88.40 -39.15 31.49
N LEU A 92 -89.03 -39.65 30.42
CA LEU A 92 -88.52 -39.52 29.04
C LEU A 92 -88.50 -38.07 28.58
N ARG A 93 -89.50 -37.26 28.99
CA ARG A 93 -89.51 -35.82 28.73
C ARG A 93 -88.36 -35.13 29.45
N LEU A 94 -88.20 -35.35 30.76
CA LEU A 94 -87.09 -34.79 31.54
C LEU A 94 -85.72 -35.17 30.94
N ALA A 95 -85.52 -36.43 30.56
CA ALA A 95 -84.28 -36.88 29.92
C ALA A 95 -84.07 -36.29 28.51
N SER A 96 -85.15 -35.96 27.78
CA SER A 96 -85.07 -35.26 26.48
C SER A 96 -84.75 -33.78 26.66
N ASP A 97 -85.29 -33.15 27.71
CA ASP A 97 -85.03 -31.75 28.07
C ASP A 97 -83.56 -31.63 28.55
N GLU A 98 -83.12 -32.49 29.47
CA GLU A 98 -81.72 -32.58 29.95
C GLU A 98 -80.73 -32.89 28.80
N ALA A 99 -81.05 -33.83 27.90
CA ALA A 99 -80.23 -34.10 26.72
C ALA A 99 -80.18 -32.92 25.73
N SER A 100 -81.17 -32.02 25.76
CA SER A 100 -81.18 -30.79 24.96
C SER A 100 -80.35 -29.69 25.63
N GLU A 101 -80.41 -29.55 26.95
CA GLU A 101 -79.53 -28.66 27.72
C GLU A 101 -78.06 -29.06 27.59
N VAL A 102 -77.74 -30.36 27.70
CA VAL A 102 -76.36 -30.88 27.54
C VAL A 102 -75.82 -30.60 26.14
N ARG A 103 -76.66 -30.71 25.09
CA ARG A 103 -76.27 -30.33 23.72
C ARG A 103 -76.08 -28.83 23.57
N ALA A 104 -77.05 -28.02 23.97
CA ALA A 104 -76.97 -26.57 23.90
C ALA A 104 -75.75 -26.02 24.65
N LYS A 105 -75.38 -26.64 25.78
CA LYS A 105 -74.15 -26.34 26.49
C LYS A 105 -72.90 -26.79 25.71
N ALA A 106 -72.86 -28.02 25.22
CA ALA A 106 -71.70 -28.50 24.44
C ALA A 106 -71.46 -27.67 23.17
N ASP A 107 -72.52 -27.24 22.50
CA ASP A 107 -72.47 -26.35 21.33
C ASP A 107 -71.97 -24.94 21.72
N ALA A 108 -72.37 -24.41 22.89
CA ALA A 108 -71.87 -23.14 23.42
C ALA A 108 -70.40 -23.20 23.85
N ASP A 109 -70.02 -24.22 24.63
CA ASP A 109 -68.65 -24.49 25.06
C ASP A 109 -67.72 -24.65 23.83
N ALA A 110 -68.18 -25.34 22.77
CA ALA A 110 -67.46 -25.48 21.51
C ALA A 110 -67.35 -24.16 20.73
N ALA A 111 -68.41 -23.34 20.68
CA ALA A 111 -68.37 -22.03 20.04
C ALA A 111 -67.43 -21.06 20.76
N GLU A 112 -67.35 -21.11 22.10
CA GLU A 112 -66.36 -20.36 22.87
C GLU A 112 -64.94 -20.83 22.55
N MET A 113 -64.68 -22.15 22.54
CA MET A 113 -63.37 -22.70 22.18
C MET A 113 -62.90 -22.28 20.77
N VAL A 114 -63.80 -22.30 19.78
CA VAL A 114 -63.48 -21.83 18.41
C VAL A 114 -63.20 -20.32 18.41
N SER A 115 -64.04 -19.52 19.07
CA SER A 115 -63.86 -18.06 19.16
C SER A 115 -62.52 -17.68 19.80
N VAL A 116 -62.12 -18.36 20.87
CA VAL A 116 -60.81 -18.15 21.52
C VAL A 116 -59.67 -18.55 20.58
N ALA A 117 -59.75 -19.72 19.94
CA ALA A 117 -58.72 -20.20 19.01
C ALA A 117 -58.56 -19.28 17.79
N GLU A 118 -59.65 -18.73 17.24
CA GLU A 118 -59.61 -17.77 16.13
C GLU A 118 -58.98 -16.43 16.56
N GLN A 119 -59.32 -15.93 17.75
CA GLN A 119 -58.71 -14.72 18.32
C GLN A 119 -57.19 -14.90 18.57
N GLU A 120 -56.78 -16.04 19.12
CA GLU A 120 -55.36 -16.35 19.31
C GLU A 120 -54.61 -16.51 17.98
N ALA A 121 -55.20 -17.19 16.99
CA ALA A 121 -54.64 -17.32 15.65
C ALA A 121 -54.52 -15.96 14.94
N ALA A 122 -55.52 -15.09 15.05
CA ALA A 122 -55.47 -13.73 14.51
C ALA A 122 -54.36 -12.90 15.19
N ARG A 123 -54.26 -12.97 16.53
CA ARG A 123 -53.20 -12.29 17.30
C ARG A 123 -51.81 -12.85 17.00
N LEU A 124 -51.69 -14.13 16.69
CA LEU A 124 -50.44 -14.75 16.26
C LEU A 124 -50.03 -14.29 14.86
N ARG A 125 -50.96 -14.29 13.89
CA ARG A 125 -50.74 -13.76 12.53
C ARG A 125 -50.27 -12.30 12.56
N GLY A 126 -51.01 -11.41 13.23
CA GLY A 126 -50.65 -9.99 13.32
C GLY A 126 -49.28 -9.72 13.98
N ARG A 127 -48.86 -10.56 14.94
CA ARG A 127 -47.49 -10.50 15.50
C ARG A 127 -46.43 -10.95 14.50
N HIS A 128 -46.68 -12.00 13.72
CA HIS A 128 -45.74 -12.43 12.68
C HIS A 128 -45.65 -11.43 11.54
N GLU A 129 -46.78 -10.86 11.09
CA GLU A 129 -46.83 -9.80 10.07
C GLU A 129 -46.04 -8.56 10.53
N SER A 130 -46.21 -8.15 11.80
CA SER A 130 -45.45 -7.04 12.40
C SER A 130 -43.94 -7.34 12.46
N LEU A 131 -43.56 -8.57 12.86
CA LEU A 131 -42.16 -8.98 12.97
C LEU A 131 -41.49 -9.11 11.59
N VAL A 132 -42.21 -9.58 10.57
CA VAL A 132 -41.72 -9.62 9.18
C VAL A 132 -41.48 -8.20 8.67
N ALA A 133 -42.43 -7.27 8.88
CA ALA A 133 -42.25 -5.87 8.51
C ALA A 133 -41.04 -5.23 9.21
N GLU A 134 -40.87 -5.42 10.53
CA GLU A 134 -39.71 -4.92 11.28
C GLU A 134 -38.38 -5.48 10.73
N LEU A 135 -38.35 -6.77 10.38
CA LEU A 135 -37.17 -7.40 9.79
C LEU A 135 -36.88 -6.90 8.36
N GLU A 136 -37.90 -6.63 7.55
CA GLU A 136 -37.73 -6.04 6.21
C GLU A 136 -37.25 -4.59 6.28
N ASP A 137 -37.85 -3.75 7.13
CA ASP A 137 -37.40 -2.37 7.38
C ASP A 137 -35.95 -2.35 7.88
N ARG A 138 -35.61 -3.21 8.85
CA ARG A 138 -34.24 -3.33 9.36
C ARG A 138 -33.26 -3.82 8.30
N ARG A 139 -33.65 -4.76 7.43
CA ARG A 139 -32.83 -5.23 6.30
C ARG A 139 -32.59 -4.10 5.30
N ASN A 140 -33.62 -3.30 5.01
CA ASN A 140 -33.54 -2.20 4.05
C ASN A 140 -32.69 -1.04 4.60
N ALA A 141 -32.84 -0.70 5.88
CA ALA A 141 -31.98 0.27 6.57
C ALA A 141 -30.50 -0.16 6.52
N LEU A 142 -30.19 -1.41 6.90
CA LEU A 142 -28.82 -1.95 6.85
C LEU A 142 -28.26 -1.99 5.42
N ALA A 143 -29.08 -2.26 4.41
CA ALA A 143 -28.65 -2.21 3.00
C ALA A 143 -28.27 -0.79 2.58
N ILE A 144 -29.07 0.22 2.96
CA ILE A 144 -28.80 1.63 2.67
C ILE A 144 -27.55 2.12 3.42
N GLU A 145 -27.38 1.78 4.69
CA GLU A 145 -26.18 2.11 5.47
C GLU A 145 -24.92 1.46 4.87
N HIS A 146 -25.02 0.19 4.45
CA HIS A 146 -23.93 -0.54 3.80
C HIS A 146 -23.56 0.10 2.45
N GLU A 147 -24.54 0.42 1.61
CA GLU A 147 -24.32 1.08 0.31
C GLU A 147 -23.66 2.45 0.50
N GLN A 148 -24.18 3.28 1.41
CA GLN A 148 -23.56 4.58 1.72
C GLN A 148 -22.13 4.44 2.25
N THR A 149 -21.88 3.46 3.12
CA THR A 149 -20.55 3.21 3.69
C THR A 149 -19.57 2.74 2.61
N MET A 150 -20.00 1.82 1.74
CA MET A 150 -19.19 1.34 0.61
C MET A 150 -18.97 2.42 -0.46
N ALA A 151 -19.94 3.29 -0.71
CA ALA A 151 -19.77 4.44 -1.59
C ALA A 151 -18.74 5.43 -1.04
N ARG A 152 -18.84 5.80 0.25
CA ARG A 152 -17.85 6.66 0.94
C ARG A 152 -16.45 6.04 0.91
N ALA A 153 -16.33 4.75 1.24
CA ALA A 153 -15.06 4.04 1.23
C ALA A 153 -14.43 3.95 -0.17
N ARG A 154 -15.22 3.74 -1.23
CA ARG A 154 -14.76 3.76 -2.63
C ARG A 154 -14.27 5.16 -3.05
N THR A 155 -15.01 6.21 -2.71
CA THR A 155 -14.61 7.60 -3.02
C THR A 155 -13.32 7.98 -2.30
N GLU A 156 -13.17 7.64 -1.01
CA GLU A 156 -11.94 7.94 -0.27
C GLU A 156 -10.75 7.09 -0.75
N ALA A 157 -10.96 5.81 -1.07
CA ALA A 157 -9.92 4.99 -1.68
C ALA A 157 -9.47 5.55 -3.05
N ALA A 158 -10.40 6.02 -3.89
CA ALA A 158 -10.07 6.68 -5.15
C ALA A 158 -9.27 7.98 -4.91
N ARG A 159 -9.69 8.82 -3.97
CA ARG A 159 -8.98 10.05 -3.56
C ARG A 159 -7.55 9.76 -3.09
N ILE A 160 -7.36 8.73 -2.27
CA ILE A 160 -6.03 8.32 -1.77
C ILE A 160 -5.14 7.83 -2.92
N VAL A 161 -5.68 7.03 -3.84
CA VAL A 161 -4.95 6.54 -5.01
C VAL A 161 -4.57 7.68 -5.96
N GLU A 162 -5.49 8.62 -6.22
CA GLU A 162 -5.24 9.81 -7.05
C GLU A 162 -4.14 10.70 -6.44
N ALA A 163 -4.23 10.99 -5.13
CA ALA A 163 -3.21 11.77 -4.42
C ALA A 163 -1.84 11.08 -4.41
N ALA A 164 -1.80 9.76 -4.21
CA ALA A 164 -0.56 8.98 -4.24
C ALA A 164 0.06 8.92 -5.65
N GLN A 165 -0.75 8.88 -6.71
CA GLN A 165 -0.29 8.98 -8.09
C GLN A 165 0.26 10.38 -8.40
N ALA A 166 -0.44 11.44 -7.98
CA ALA A 166 0.01 12.81 -8.19
C ALA A 166 1.37 13.11 -7.50
N GLU A 167 1.55 12.70 -6.25
CA GLU A 167 2.85 12.86 -5.56
C GLU A 167 3.94 11.92 -6.13
N ARG A 168 3.61 10.70 -6.57
CA ARG A 168 4.56 9.84 -7.32
C ARG A 168 5.06 10.53 -8.58
N ASP A 169 4.15 11.09 -9.38
CA ASP A 169 4.48 11.68 -10.69
C ASP A 169 5.22 13.01 -10.54
N ARG A 170 4.87 13.79 -9.51
CA ARG A 170 5.65 14.94 -9.05
C ARG A 170 7.07 14.54 -8.65
N LEU A 171 7.23 13.54 -7.77
CA LEU A 171 8.55 13.07 -7.33
C LEU A 171 9.38 12.51 -8.48
N ALA A 172 8.75 11.85 -9.46
CA ALA A 172 9.40 11.41 -10.69
C ALA A 172 9.90 12.61 -11.53
N ALA A 173 9.07 13.64 -11.75
CA ALA A 173 9.47 14.85 -12.47
C ALA A 173 10.57 15.64 -11.73
N GLU A 174 10.50 15.75 -10.40
CA GLU A 174 11.55 16.33 -9.57
C GLU A 174 12.86 15.53 -9.66
N ALA A 175 12.80 14.20 -9.63
CA ALA A 175 13.96 13.32 -9.76
C ALA A 175 14.60 13.41 -11.16
N GLU A 176 13.79 13.45 -12.22
CA GLU A 176 14.29 13.56 -13.59
C GLU A 176 14.94 14.93 -13.83
N THR A 177 14.35 16.01 -13.30
CA THR A 177 14.96 17.36 -13.31
C THR A 177 16.31 17.37 -12.58
N LYS A 178 16.46 16.61 -11.49
CA LYS A 178 17.73 16.47 -10.76
C LYS A 178 18.75 15.66 -11.56
N ARG A 179 18.35 14.55 -12.21
CA ARG A 179 19.21 13.76 -13.11
C ARG A 179 19.73 14.58 -14.29
N ALA A 180 18.84 15.31 -14.97
CA ALA A 180 19.19 16.13 -16.12
C ALA A 180 20.26 17.18 -15.77
N ARG A 181 20.12 17.87 -14.64
CA ARG A 181 21.13 18.84 -14.15
C ARG A 181 22.46 18.17 -13.80
N ILE A 182 22.43 17.05 -13.07
CA ILE A 182 23.65 16.30 -12.72
C ILE A 182 24.39 15.82 -13.98
N GLN A 183 23.65 15.40 -15.02
CA GLN A 183 24.22 15.01 -16.31
C GLN A 183 24.83 16.22 -17.04
N GLU A 184 24.13 17.36 -17.08
CA GLU A 184 24.62 18.61 -17.67
C GLU A 184 25.89 19.12 -16.97
N ASP A 185 25.88 19.21 -15.63
CA ASP A 185 27.04 19.59 -14.82
C ASP A 185 28.23 18.63 -15.03
N PHE A 186 27.96 17.32 -15.14
CA PHE A 186 28.98 16.30 -15.40
C PHE A 186 29.57 16.42 -16.81
N ASP A 187 28.74 16.59 -17.85
CA ASP A 187 29.20 16.72 -19.23
C ASP A 187 29.98 18.02 -19.45
N ILE A 188 29.55 19.13 -18.83
CA ILE A 188 30.33 20.38 -18.78
C ILE A 188 31.69 20.11 -18.11
N THR A 189 31.70 19.59 -16.89
CA THR A 189 32.93 19.32 -16.12
C THR A 189 33.89 18.37 -16.85
N MET A 190 33.36 17.33 -17.49
CA MET A 190 34.15 16.35 -18.24
C MET A 190 34.60 16.87 -19.60
N SER A 191 33.84 17.77 -20.24
CA SER A 191 34.29 18.47 -21.45
C SER A 191 35.44 19.42 -21.13
N GLU A 192 35.34 20.21 -20.06
CA GLU A 192 36.42 21.07 -19.58
C GLU A 192 37.67 20.26 -19.23
N ARG A 193 37.53 19.17 -18.46
CA ARG A 193 38.64 18.30 -18.09
C ARG A 193 39.32 17.72 -19.34
N ARG A 194 38.54 17.25 -20.31
CA ARG A 194 39.05 16.70 -21.57
C ARG A 194 39.79 17.77 -22.39
N GLN A 195 39.25 18.98 -22.48
CA GLN A 195 39.93 20.12 -23.13
C GLN A 195 41.25 20.48 -22.43
N LYS A 196 41.25 20.58 -21.09
CA LYS A 196 42.44 20.86 -20.27
C LYS A 196 43.52 19.78 -20.46
N THR A 197 43.15 18.51 -20.50
CA THR A 197 44.08 17.40 -20.80
C THR A 197 44.62 17.46 -22.23
N ILE A 198 43.78 17.71 -23.23
CA ILE A 198 44.22 17.85 -24.64
C ILE A 198 45.17 19.04 -24.80
N ALA A 199 44.89 20.18 -24.17
CA ALA A 199 45.77 21.34 -24.18
C ALA A 199 47.14 21.03 -23.53
N ALA A 200 47.15 20.33 -22.39
CA ALA A 200 48.39 19.94 -21.72
C ALA A 200 49.22 18.93 -22.55
N VAL A 201 48.58 17.98 -23.24
CA VAL A 201 49.26 17.05 -24.15
C VAL A 201 49.83 17.80 -25.36
N ASN A 202 49.06 18.70 -25.97
CA ASN A 202 49.52 19.51 -27.10
C ASN A 202 50.71 20.42 -26.72
N GLU A 203 50.71 21.00 -25.51
CA GLU A 203 51.82 21.83 -25.03
C GLU A 203 53.07 20.99 -24.70
N LEU A 204 52.89 19.79 -24.11
CA LEU A 204 53.99 18.84 -23.89
C LEU A 204 54.59 18.36 -25.22
N GLU A 205 53.76 18.07 -26.23
CA GLU A 205 54.22 17.76 -27.58
C GLU A 205 54.94 18.96 -28.23
N SER A 206 54.40 20.17 -28.11
CA SER A 206 54.96 21.39 -28.68
C SER A 206 56.35 21.70 -28.10
N SER A 207 56.44 21.73 -26.77
CA SER A 207 57.69 21.95 -26.02
C SER A 207 58.72 20.84 -26.28
N SER A 208 58.33 19.56 -26.24
CA SER A 208 59.20 18.43 -26.58
C SER A 208 59.74 18.51 -28.02
N LYS A 209 58.88 18.80 -29.00
CA LYS A 209 59.29 19.02 -30.41
C LYS A 209 60.20 20.25 -30.56
N ALA A 210 60.00 21.29 -29.77
CA ALA A 210 60.88 22.47 -29.77
C ALA A 210 62.25 22.18 -29.14
N GLU A 211 62.31 21.46 -28.02
CA GLU A 211 63.57 21.03 -27.43
C GLU A 211 64.33 20.05 -28.33
N ALA A 212 63.65 19.09 -28.94
CA ALA A 212 64.26 18.15 -29.88
C ALA A 212 64.89 18.90 -31.07
N LYS A 213 64.19 19.90 -31.64
CA LYS A 213 64.73 20.78 -32.68
C LYS A 213 65.96 21.57 -32.21
N ARG A 214 65.96 22.11 -30.98
CA ARG A 214 67.14 22.78 -30.40
C ARG A 214 68.31 21.83 -30.27
N ARG A 215 68.14 20.68 -29.59
CA ARG A 215 69.18 19.66 -29.43
C ARG A 215 69.77 19.19 -30.76
N LEU A 216 68.94 19.02 -31.80
CA LEU A 216 69.39 18.69 -33.15
C LEU A 216 70.19 19.84 -33.81
N ALA A 217 69.75 21.09 -33.68
CA ALA A 217 70.47 22.25 -34.20
C ALA A 217 71.83 22.43 -33.49
N ASP A 218 71.85 22.35 -32.16
CA ASP A 218 73.06 22.47 -31.33
C ASP A 218 74.08 21.35 -31.67
N ALA A 219 73.60 20.11 -31.80
CA ALA A 219 74.42 18.97 -32.21
C ALA A 219 74.93 19.08 -33.66
N THR A 220 74.12 19.61 -34.57
CA THR A 220 74.53 19.87 -35.96
C THR A 220 75.62 20.94 -36.00
N HIS A 221 75.43 22.04 -35.29
CA HIS A 221 76.42 23.13 -35.24
C HIS A 221 77.72 22.73 -34.52
N GLU A 222 77.66 21.84 -33.53
CA GLU A 222 78.84 21.22 -32.93
C GLU A 222 79.53 20.24 -33.90
N ALA A 223 78.78 19.45 -34.67
CA ALA A 223 79.34 18.57 -35.70
C ALA A 223 80.01 19.37 -36.84
N GLU A 224 79.38 20.44 -37.33
CA GLU A 224 79.95 21.40 -38.29
C GLU A 224 81.26 22.01 -37.78
N ARG A 225 81.28 22.53 -36.54
CA ARG A 225 82.51 23.09 -35.93
C ARG A 225 83.63 22.05 -35.79
N ARG A 226 83.29 20.78 -35.48
CA ARG A 226 84.25 19.67 -35.43
C ARG A 226 84.76 19.29 -36.82
N LEU A 227 83.89 19.21 -37.82
CA LEU A 227 84.25 18.93 -39.21
C LEU A 227 85.14 20.03 -39.79
N GLN A 228 84.82 21.31 -39.54
CA GLN A 228 85.65 22.43 -39.96
C GLN A 228 87.02 22.37 -39.26
N SER A 229 87.08 22.22 -37.93
CA SER A 229 88.35 22.10 -37.20
C SER A 229 89.20 20.91 -37.64
N ALA A 230 88.58 19.77 -37.97
CA ALA A 230 89.27 18.61 -38.54
C ALA A 230 89.76 18.88 -39.97
N THR A 231 89.00 19.61 -40.78
CA THR A 231 89.38 20.02 -42.14
C THR A 231 90.55 21.01 -42.11
N ASP A 232 90.45 22.08 -41.32
CA ASP A 232 91.54 23.01 -41.00
C ASP A 232 92.84 22.28 -40.60
N GLN A 233 92.73 21.28 -39.71
CA GLN A 233 93.88 20.48 -39.28
C GLN A 233 94.43 19.58 -40.38
N ALA A 234 93.55 19.00 -41.22
CA ALA A 234 93.97 18.20 -42.36
C ALA A 234 94.66 19.06 -43.43
N GLU A 235 94.12 20.23 -43.75
CA GLU A 235 94.73 21.19 -44.67
C GLU A 235 96.08 21.69 -44.17
N ARG A 236 96.20 22.04 -42.88
CA ARG A 236 97.50 22.41 -42.26
C ARG A 236 98.51 21.26 -42.35
N LYS A 237 98.10 20.01 -42.09
CA LYS A 237 98.95 18.82 -42.24
C LYS A 237 99.35 18.58 -43.71
N ILE A 238 98.44 18.78 -44.66
CA ILE A 238 98.71 18.65 -46.10
C ILE A 238 99.65 19.77 -46.59
N ALA A 239 99.48 21.00 -46.11
CA ALA A 239 100.37 22.13 -46.41
C ALA A 239 101.80 21.87 -45.88
N HIS A 240 101.93 21.50 -44.60
CA HIS A 240 103.20 21.12 -43.99
C HIS A 240 103.85 19.90 -44.67
N ALA A 241 103.06 18.91 -45.09
CA ALA A 241 103.57 17.76 -45.86
C ALA A 241 104.03 18.15 -47.28
N ARG A 242 103.39 19.14 -47.94
CA ARG A 242 103.83 19.71 -49.22
C ARG A 242 105.11 20.53 -49.05
N GLU A 243 105.22 21.30 -47.98
CA GLU A 243 106.42 22.06 -47.61
C GLU A 243 107.60 21.12 -47.39
N LEU A 244 107.47 20.10 -46.52
CA LEU A 244 108.45 19.02 -46.35
C LEU A 244 108.77 18.29 -47.66
N ALA A 245 107.79 18.05 -48.55
CA ALA A 245 108.03 17.41 -49.83
C ALA A 245 108.86 18.28 -50.78
N GLU A 246 108.66 19.60 -50.78
CA GLU A 246 109.48 20.54 -51.55
C GLU A 246 110.85 20.80 -50.89
N GLU A 247 110.97 20.80 -49.56
CA GLU A 247 112.27 20.76 -48.87
C GLU A 247 113.06 19.51 -49.27
N LEU A 248 112.43 18.33 -49.24
CA LEU A 248 113.04 17.08 -49.70
C LEU A 248 113.33 17.10 -51.21
N ARG A 249 112.53 17.78 -52.03
CA ARG A 249 112.78 17.98 -53.46
C ARG A 249 114.02 18.85 -53.70
N VAL A 250 114.13 19.97 -52.98
CA VAL A 250 115.27 20.90 -53.04
C VAL A 250 116.53 20.24 -52.50
N LEU A 251 116.43 19.50 -51.40
CA LEU A 251 117.55 18.76 -50.80
C LEU A 251 118.00 17.61 -51.70
N ARG A 252 117.08 16.84 -52.29
CA ARG A 252 117.39 15.86 -53.35
C ARG A 252 118.01 16.52 -54.58
N GLY A 253 117.51 17.69 -54.99
CA GLY A 253 118.08 18.48 -56.08
C GLY A 253 119.53 18.91 -55.78
N ARG A 254 119.81 19.34 -54.54
CA ARG A 254 121.15 19.67 -54.04
C ARG A 254 122.07 18.44 -54.01
N ILE A 255 121.58 17.29 -53.53
CA ILE A 255 122.34 16.02 -53.55
C ILE A 255 122.60 15.58 -55.00
N LEU A 256 121.64 15.69 -55.92
CA LEU A 256 121.84 15.38 -57.34
C LEU A 256 122.84 16.33 -57.99
N ALA A 257 122.82 17.62 -57.65
CA ALA A 257 123.82 18.60 -58.09
C ALA A 257 125.21 18.30 -57.50
N GLN A 258 125.29 17.85 -56.24
CA GLN A 258 126.54 17.40 -55.62
C GLN A 258 127.06 16.11 -56.28
N LEU A 259 126.20 15.13 -56.58
CA LEU A 259 126.57 13.90 -57.30
C LEU A 259 126.97 14.17 -58.75
N LEU A 260 126.35 15.14 -59.43
CA LEU A 260 126.79 15.62 -60.75
C LEU A 260 128.11 16.40 -60.66
N GLY A 261 128.34 17.16 -59.59
CA GLY A 261 129.61 17.84 -59.32
C GLY A 261 130.75 16.84 -59.07
N VAL A 262 130.52 15.84 -58.22
CA VAL A 262 131.45 14.72 -57.98
C VAL A 262 131.65 13.92 -59.26
N ARG A 263 130.61 13.69 -60.07
CA ARG A 263 130.77 13.06 -61.39
C ARG A 263 131.62 13.92 -62.33
N GLY A 264 131.44 15.24 -62.40
CA GLY A 264 132.32 16.12 -63.18
C GLY A 264 133.77 16.16 -62.65
N GLN A 265 133.95 15.98 -61.34
CA GLN A 265 135.25 15.80 -60.71
C GLN A 265 135.87 14.42 -60.97
N LEU A 266 135.08 13.41 -61.36
CA LEU A 266 135.54 12.09 -61.80
C LEU A 266 135.75 12.02 -63.32
N ASP A 267 134.90 12.66 -64.12
CA ASP A 267 135.03 12.78 -65.58
C ASP A 267 136.26 13.64 -65.98
N SER A 268 136.86 14.38 -65.04
CA SER A 268 138.14 15.09 -65.22
C SER A 268 139.38 14.27 -64.80
N VAL A 269 139.22 13.13 -64.11
CA VAL A 269 140.34 12.24 -63.71
C VAL A 269 141.08 11.64 -64.92
N PRO A 270 140.40 11.17 -66.01
CA PRO A 270 141.09 10.68 -67.20
C PRO A 270 142.02 11.70 -67.87
N ALA A 271 141.76 13.01 -67.70
CA ALA A 271 142.57 14.07 -68.28
C ALA A 271 143.82 14.42 -67.45
N MET A 272 143.89 14.05 -66.16
CA MET A 272 145.08 14.23 -65.32
C MET A 272 145.94 12.97 -65.18
N LEU A 273 145.39 11.77 -65.39
CA LEU A 273 146.14 10.50 -65.29
C LEU A 273 147.02 10.14 -66.51
N GLN A 274 147.38 11.11 -67.36
CA GLN A 274 148.47 10.97 -68.35
C GLN A 274 149.72 11.82 -68.05
N ALA A 275 149.70 12.61 -66.97
CA ALA A 275 150.89 13.27 -66.45
C ALA A 275 151.23 12.68 -65.07
N VAL A 276 152.47 12.20 -64.90
CA VAL A 276 152.97 11.49 -63.70
C VAL A 276 152.29 10.14 -63.45
N ASN A 277 152.79 9.10 -64.12
CA ASN A 277 152.55 7.70 -63.78
C ASN A 277 153.89 7.04 -63.43
N ARG A 278 154.17 6.84 -62.13
CA ARG A 278 155.06 5.80 -61.53
C ARG A 278 155.18 5.97 -60.01
N GLU A 279 155.50 4.84 -59.35
CA GLU A 279 155.76 4.65 -57.91
C GLU A 279 154.52 4.82 -56.98
N SER A 280 154.17 3.88 -56.09
CA SER A 280 154.69 2.51 -55.90
C SER A 280 153.64 1.55 -55.29
N GLU A 281 153.98 0.27 -55.11
CA GLU A 281 153.08 -0.86 -54.86
C GLU A 281 152.89 -1.24 -53.36
N LEU A 282 152.26 -2.40 -53.11
CA LEU A 282 152.25 -3.28 -51.90
C LEU A 282 151.09 -3.21 -50.86
N LEU A 283 150.08 -4.08 -51.10
CA LEU A 283 149.64 -5.23 -50.27
C LEU A 283 148.91 -5.12 -48.89
N ASP A 284 147.98 -6.08 -48.72
CA ASP A 284 147.47 -6.81 -47.52
C ASP A 284 146.58 -6.21 -46.40
N ALA A 285 145.27 -6.55 -46.50
CA ALA A 285 144.49 -7.40 -45.57
C ALA A 285 144.24 -7.10 -44.06
N ALA A 286 142.98 -6.67 -43.77
CA ALA A 286 142.10 -7.09 -42.63
C ALA A 286 142.52 -6.75 -41.16
N PRO A 287 141.69 -6.99 -40.09
CA PRO A 287 140.32 -7.52 -39.99
C PRO A 287 139.32 -6.69 -39.11
N GLU A 288 138.31 -7.36 -38.50
CA GLU A 288 137.19 -6.94 -37.61
C GLU A 288 137.54 -6.03 -36.36
N ARG A 289 136.66 -5.57 -35.42
CA ARG A 289 135.56 -6.29 -34.69
C ARG A 289 134.74 -5.50 -33.60
N ARG A 290 133.38 -5.59 -33.63
CA ARG A 290 132.35 -5.59 -32.51
C ARG A 290 132.33 -4.37 -31.51
N SER A 291 131.45 -4.19 -30.51
CA SER A 291 130.38 -4.97 -29.78
C SER A 291 129.19 -4.04 -29.39
N ASP A 292 127.93 -4.44 -29.10
CA ASP A 292 127.30 -5.27 -28.02
C ASP A 292 127.55 -4.73 -26.57
N GLY A 293 126.62 -4.69 -25.59
CA GLY A 293 125.18 -5.06 -25.50
C GLY A 293 124.62 -5.03 -24.04
N GLY A 294 123.33 -5.38 -23.79
CA GLY A 294 122.70 -5.62 -22.45
C GLY A 294 121.89 -4.45 -21.82
N ARG A 295 120.63 -4.61 -21.34
CA ARG A 295 120.07 -5.23 -20.09
C ARG A 295 119.99 -4.25 -18.88
N ASN A 296 119.07 -4.35 -17.91
CA ASN A 296 118.28 -5.50 -17.43
C ASN A 296 116.91 -5.15 -16.76
N GLU A 297 115.96 -6.12 -16.72
CA GLU A 297 115.01 -6.56 -15.64
C GLU A 297 114.43 -5.61 -14.55
N ASN A 298 113.31 -5.87 -13.85
CA ASN A 298 112.32 -6.97 -13.66
C ASN A 298 111.01 -6.36 -13.06
N ALA A 299 109.84 -7.00 -12.85
CA ALA A 299 109.05 -8.04 -13.53
C ALA A 299 107.76 -8.34 -12.70
N LYS A 300 106.82 -9.15 -13.25
CA LYS A 300 105.63 -9.79 -12.59
C LYS A 300 104.45 -8.84 -12.21
N THR A 301 103.16 -9.23 -12.27
CA THR A 301 102.43 -10.52 -12.45
C THR A 301 100.97 -10.22 -12.91
N GLU A 302 100.09 -11.07 -13.47
CA GLU A 302 100.11 -12.46 -13.98
C GLU A 302 98.88 -12.74 -14.90
N ALA A 303 98.86 -13.89 -15.61
CA ALA A 303 97.69 -14.66 -16.08
C ALA A 303 96.81 -14.22 -17.30
N LEU A 304 96.21 -15.26 -17.92
CA LEU A 304 95.30 -15.38 -19.08
C LEU A 304 94.19 -16.43 -18.67
N PRO A 305 93.21 -16.91 -19.48
CA PRO A 305 92.99 -16.80 -20.94
C PRO A 305 91.49 -16.55 -21.35
N ALA A 306 91.09 -16.96 -22.55
CA ALA A 306 89.77 -16.77 -23.17
C ALA A 306 88.81 -17.97 -23.06
N ALA A 307 87.49 -17.74 -23.22
CA ALA A 307 86.47 -18.68 -23.74
C ALA A 307 85.11 -17.96 -23.92
N SER A 308 84.06 -18.69 -24.32
CA SER A 308 82.74 -18.21 -24.74
C SER A 308 81.57 -18.64 -23.84
N ASP A 309 80.40 -18.11 -24.20
CA ASP A 309 79.07 -18.74 -24.18
C ASP A 309 78.04 -18.44 -23.07
N THR A 310 76.80 -18.84 -23.38
CA THR A 310 75.51 -18.70 -22.68
C THR A 310 75.46 -19.01 -21.18
N VAL A 311 74.55 -18.33 -20.47
CA VAL A 311 73.83 -18.86 -19.30
C VAL A 311 72.35 -18.47 -19.38
N GLU A 312 71.49 -19.39 -18.95
CA GLU A 312 70.03 -19.32 -18.80
C GLU A 312 69.68 -19.83 -17.37
N ALA A 313 68.40 -19.84 -16.95
CA ALA A 313 67.89 -20.39 -15.66
C ALA A 313 68.22 -19.58 -14.36
N GLU A 314 67.42 -19.59 -13.28
CA GLU A 314 66.05 -20.13 -13.04
C GLU A 314 65.36 -19.47 -11.81
N ILE A 315 64.01 -19.46 -11.82
CA ILE A 315 63.02 -19.62 -10.73
C ILE A 315 63.26 -19.03 -9.31
N GLU A 316 62.29 -18.22 -8.82
CA GLU A 316 61.54 -18.48 -7.57
C GLU A 316 60.12 -17.84 -7.62
N ASP A 317 59.18 -18.31 -6.78
CA ASP A 317 57.72 -18.19 -6.98
C ASP A 317 57.03 -16.90 -6.48
N VAL A 318 55.99 -16.45 -7.20
CA VAL A 318 54.80 -15.77 -6.59
C VAL A 318 53.50 -16.17 -7.31
N GLU A 319 52.78 -17.10 -6.69
CA GLU A 319 51.33 -17.20 -6.42
C GLU A 319 50.24 -16.74 -7.43
N TYR A 320 49.14 -17.52 -7.42
CA TYR A 320 47.96 -17.45 -8.29
C TYR A 320 47.09 -16.19 -8.15
N ALA A 321 46.50 -15.76 -9.28
CA ALA A 321 45.13 -15.22 -9.32
C ALA A 321 44.54 -15.28 -10.75
N GLU A 322 43.98 -16.43 -11.14
CA GLU A 322 42.97 -16.43 -12.19
C GLU A 322 41.66 -15.88 -11.60
N THR A 323 41.01 -14.94 -12.29
CA THR A 323 39.61 -14.59 -12.04
C THR A 323 38.81 -14.91 -13.30
N GLU A 324 38.16 -16.07 -13.28
CA GLU A 324 37.18 -16.48 -14.29
C GLU A 324 35.95 -15.54 -14.29
N ASP A 325 35.07 -15.75 -15.27
CA ASP A 325 33.74 -15.12 -15.33
C ASP A 325 32.92 -15.41 -14.05
N ASP A 326 32.30 -14.37 -13.46
CA ASP A 326 31.06 -14.56 -12.69
C ASP A 326 30.07 -13.41 -12.89
N THR A 327 29.37 -13.46 -14.03
CA THR A 327 27.96 -13.05 -14.14
C THR A 327 27.25 -13.96 -15.16
N PRO A 328 25.92 -14.21 -15.08
CA PRO A 328 24.95 -13.60 -14.17
C PRO A 328 24.13 -14.61 -13.33
N ALA A 329 24.00 -14.36 -12.03
CA ALA A 329 23.01 -15.03 -11.19
C ALA A 329 21.64 -14.32 -11.24
N GLU A 330 20.73 -14.77 -12.11
CA GLU A 330 19.31 -14.38 -12.02
C GLU A 330 18.67 -14.98 -10.76
N ALA A 331 18.18 -14.15 -9.84
CA ALA A 331 17.52 -14.58 -8.61
C ALA A 331 16.15 -13.89 -8.39
N ASN A 332 15.10 -14.58 -8.83
CA ASN A 332 13.68 -14.46 -8.45
C ASN A 332 13.07 -13.08 -8.07
N ARG A 333 12.11 -12.66 -8.90
CA ARG A 333 10.87 -12.01 -8.41
C ARG A 333 10.01 -13.04 -7.67
N ARG A 334 8.97 -12.57 -6.94
CA ARG A 334 7.86 -13.35 -6.31
C ARG A 334 8.23 -14.05 -4.99
N GLU A 335 7.46 -14.05 -3.89
CA GLU A 335 6.18 -13.38 -3.50
C GLU A 335 6.36 -12.79 -2.05
N SER A 336 5.39 -12.29 -1.27
CA SER A 336 3.91 -12.27 -1.34
C SER A 336 3.29 -11.06 -0.60
N GLU A 337 1.99 -10.84 -0.79
CA GLU A 337 1.18 -9.87 -0.03
C GLU A 337 0.74 -10.39 1.36
N PRO A 338 0.30 -9.50 2.29
CA PRO A 338 0.11 -9.84 3.69
C PRO A 338 -1.17 -10.62 4.00
N SER A 339 -1.09 -11.48 5.03
CA SER A 339 -2.22 -12.26 5.54
C SER A 339 -3.27 -11.40 6.25
N ARG A 340 -4.55 -11.67 5.97
CA ARG A 340 -5.68 -11.06 6.68
C ARG A 340 -5.96 -11.78 8.01
N ARG A 341 -6.39 -11.02 9.01
CA ARG A 341 -7.28 -11.48 10.09
C ARG A 341 -8.21 -10.36 10.52
#